data_AF-T1CV60-F1
#
_entry.id   AF-T1CV60-F1
#
_cell.length_a   1.000
_cell.length_b   1.000
_cell.length_c   1.000
_cell.angle_alpha   90.00
_cell.angle_beta   90.00
_cell.angle_gamma   90.00
#
_symmetry.space_group_name_H-M   'P 1'
#
loop_
_entity.id
_entity.type
_entity.pdbx_description
1 polymer ?
#
loop_
_entity_poly.entity_id
_entity_poly.type
_entity_poly.pdbx_seq_one_letter_code
_entity_poly.pdbx_strand_id
1 'polypeptide(L)' 'KGKSAIHIARNYLGQKKNYTGMHFWARGYYVSTVGADEERVRMYIRHQEEEDKKMDQLLDRP' A
#
# COMPACT_ATOMS: atom_id res chain seq x y z
N LYS A 1 4.27 -7.57 5.04
CA LYS A 1 2.96 -6.89 4.87
C LYS A 1 1.88 -7.37 5.86
N GLY A 2 1.58 -8.67 6.00
CA GLY A 2 0.49 -9.13 6.88
C GLY A 2 0.70 -8.93 8.40
N LYS A 3 1.81 -9.43 8.96
CA LYS A 3 2.10 -9.28 10.41
C LYS A 3 2.26 -7.82 10.83
N SER A 4 2.88 -7.00 9.97
CA SER A 4 3.04 -5.56 10.21
C SER A 4 1.70 -4.81 10.15
N ALA A 5 0.79 -5.16 9.23
CA ALA A 5 -0.56 -4.58 9.19
C ALA A 5 -1.35 -4.85 10.48
N ILE A 6 -1.30 -6.08 11.01
CA ILE A 6 -1.96 -6.44 12.28
C ILE A 6 -1.36 -5.64 13.45
N HIS A 7 -0.04 -5.47 13.46
CA HIS A 7 0.64 -4.71 14.50
C HIS A 7 0.24 -3.22 14.48
N ILE A 8 0.16 -2.61 13.29
CA ILE A 8 -0.26 -1.20 13.14
C ILE A 8 -1.71 -1.01 13.60
N ALA A 9 -2.62 -1.88 13.17
CA ALA A 9 -4.03 -1.82 13.55
C ALA A 9 -4.24 -1.93 15.08
N ARG A 10 -3.47 -2.80 15.75
CA ARG A 10 -3.58 -3.01 17.19
C ARG A 10 -2.98 -1.87 18.02
N ASN A 11 -1.82 -1.35 17.61
CA ASN A 11 -1.08 -0.38 18.43
C ASN A 11 -1.46 1.07 18.16
N TYR A 12 -1.80 1.43 16.91
CA TYR A 12 -2.04 2.82 16.54
C TYR A 12 -3.52 3.15 16.37
N LEU A 13 -4.37 2.16 16.07
CA LEU A 13 -5.80 2.37 15.84
C LEU A 13 -6.69 1.79 16.94
N GLY A 14 -6.12 1.10 17.93
CA GLY A 14 -6.86 0.54 19.07
C GLY A 14 -7.92 -0.51 18.71
N GLN A 15 -8.04 -0.90 17.44
CA GLN A 15 -9.03 -1.87 16.98
C GLN A 15 -8.55 -3.30 17.25
N LYS A 16 -9.22 -3.98 18.19
CA LYS A 16 -8.93 -5.37 18.57
C LYS A 16 -9.58 -6.42 17.63
N LYS A 17 -10.64 -6.05 16.90
CA LYS A 17 -11.41 -6.94 15.99
C LYS A 17 -11.98 -6.16 14.79
N ASN A 18 -12.27 -6.89 13.70
CA ASN A 18 -12.82 -6.41 12.41
C ASN A 18 -11.85 -5.56 11.58
N TYR A 19 -10.75 -6.17 11.12
CA TYR A 19 -9.78 -5.55 10.19
C TYR A 19 -10.29 -5.46 8.73
N THR A 20 -11.55 -5.80 8.50
CA THR A 20 -12.16 -5.88 7.17
C THR A 20 -12.31 -4.47 6.60
N GLY A 21 -11.55 -4.15 5.56
CA GLY A 21 -11.55 -2.83 4.90
C GLY A 21 -10.34 -1.94 5.21
N MET A 22 -9.44 -2.32 6.12
CA MET A 22 -8.23 -1.53 6.42
C MET A 22 -7.04 -1.96 5.54
N HIS A 23 -6.76 -1.18 4.50
CA HIS A 23 -5.60 -1.37 3.64
C HIS A 23 -4.42 -0.52 4.10
N PHE A 24 -3.56 -1.09 4.96
CA PHE A 24 -2.35 -0.42 5.46
C PHE A 24 -1.20 -0.34 4.45
N TRP A 25 -1.27 -1.14 3.40
CA TRP A 25 -0.22 -1.24 2.40
C TRP A 25 -0.86 -1.15 1.02
N ALA A 26 -0.21 -0.43 0.12
CA ALA A 26 -0.55 -0.49 -1.29
C ALA A 26 -0.43 -1.94 -1.82
N ARG A 27 -1.25 -2.27 -2.81
CA ARG A 27 -1.37 -3.64 -3.34
C ARG A 27 -0.06 -4.16 -3.93
N GLY A 28 0.68 -3.31 -4.65
CA GLY A 28 1.98 -3.65 -5.25
C GLY A 28 3.15 -3.67 -4.27
N TYR A 29 4.22 -4.40 -4.59
CA TYR A 29 5.50 -4.40 -3.87
C TYR A 29 6.67 -4.40 -4.86
N TYR A 30 7.77 -3.72 -4.51
CA TYR A 30 9.02 -3.71 -5.28
C TYR A 30 10.15 -4.32 -4.46
N VAL A 31 10.98 -5.15 -5.08
CA VAL A 31 12.15 -5.78 -4.45
C VAL A 31 13.32 -5.65 -5.43
N SER A 32 14.45 -5.13 -4.95
CA SER A 32 15.73 -5.18 -5.67
C SER A 32 16.71 -6.07 -4.91
N THR A 33 17.39 -6.97 -5.61
CA THR A 33 18.28 -7.98 -5.02
C THR A 33 19.73 -7.51 -4.86
N VAL A 34 20.09 -6.36 -5.44
CA VAL A 34 21.44 -5.78 -5.35
C VAL A 34 21.36 -4.27 -5.62
N GLY A 35 21.97 -3.44 -4.76
CA GLY A 35 22.17 -1.98 -4.90
C GLY A 35 21.06 -1.23 -5.66
N ALA A 36 19.98 -0.86 -4.98
CA ALA A 36 18.80 -0.26 -5.60
C ALA A 36 19.12 1.08 -6.31
N ASP A 37 18.90 1.13 -7.62
CA ASP A 37 18.75 2.37 -8.38
C ASP A 37 17.59 3.19 -7.80
N GLU A 38 17.92 4.30 -7.13
CA GLU A 38 16.95 5.22 -6.51
C GLU A 38 15.92 5.72 -7.54
N GLU A 39 16.36 5.92 -8.78
CA GLU A 39 15.49 6.32 -9.89
C GLU A 39 14.39 5.28 -10.16
N ARG A 40 14.73 3.99 -10.06
CA ARG A 40 13.78 2.89 -10.30
C ARG A 40 12.75 2.79 -9.19
N VAL A 41 13.17 3.01 -7.94
CA VAL A 41 12.25 3.10 -6.79
C VAL A 41 11.31 4.31 -6.97
N ARG A 42 11.85 5.46 -7.37
CA ARG A 42 11.07 6.69 -7.59
C ARG A 42 10.06 6.53 -8.72
N MET A 43 10.45 5.92 -9.85
CA MET A 43 9.54 5.61 -10.95
C MET A 43 8.47 4.60 -10.53
N TYR A 44 8.84 3.60 -9.73
CA TYR A 44 7.87 2.60 -9.24
C TYR A 44 6.82 3.25 -8.32
N ILE A 45 7.23 4.15 -7.42
CA ILE A 45 6.30 4.90 -6.55
C ILE A 45 5.34 5.75 -7.39
N ARG A 46 5.85 6.54 -8.36
CA ARG A 46 5.02 7.40 -9.21
C ARG A 46 3.98 6.62 -10.01
N HIS A 47 4.39 5.54 -10.66
CA HIS A 47 3.45 4.67 -11.38
C HIS A 47 2.39 4.09 -10.45
N GLN A 48 2.78 3.68 -9.23
CA GLN A 48 1.83 3.15 -8.28
C GLN A 48 0.81 4.21 -7.82
N GLU A 49 1.22 5.45 -7.61
CA GLU A 49 0.31 6.56 -7.27
C GLU A 49 -0.66 6.90 -8.42
N GLU A 50 -0.21 6.82 -9.68
CA GLU A 50 -1.07 7.04 -10.85
C GLU A 50 -2.10 5.92 -11.03
N GLU A 51 -1.69 4.66 -10.85
CA GLU A 51 -2.59 3.51 -10.94
C GLU A 51 -3.62 3.50 -9.80
N ASP A 52 -3.22 3.87 -8.58
CA ASP A 52 -4.14 4.02 -7.45
C ASP A 52 -5.16 5.14 -7.72
N LYS A 53 -4.75 6.28 -8.31
CA LYS A 53 -5.69 7.36 -8.72
C LYS A 53 -6.68 6.92 -9.79
N LYS A 54 -6.24 6.13 -10.79
CA LYS A 54 -7.15 5.59 -11.82
C LYS A 54 -8.15 4.60 -11.23
N MET A 55 -7.71 3.76 -10.30
CA MET A 55 -8.61 2.83 -9.61
C MET A 55 -9.64 3.56 -8.75
N ASP A 56 -9.26 4.64 -8.08
CA ASP A 56 -10.18 5.47 -7.30
C ASP A 56 -11.25 6.11 -8.21
N GLN A 57 -10.85 6.65 -9.37
CA GLN A 57 -11.79 7.19 -10.37
C GLN A 57 -12.73 6.13 -10.98
N LEU A 58 -12.31 4.88 -11.06
CA LEU A 58 -13.15 3.78 -11.54
C LEU A 58 -14.17 3.33 -10.48
N LEU A 59 -13.80 3.41 -9.20
CA LEU A 59 -14.64 3.04 -8.06
C LEU A 59 -15.64 4.13 -7.67
N ASP A 60 -15.41 5.40 -8.05
CA ASP A 60 -16.29 6.56 -7.79
C ASP A 60 -17.40 6.75 -8.85
N ARG A 61 -17.75 5.71 -9.62
CA ARG A 61 -18.95 5.74 -10.47
C ARG A 61 -20.21 5.38 -9.65
N PRO A 62 -21.28 6.19 -9.71
CA PRO A 62 -22.51 5.97 -8.95
C PRO A 62 -23.25 4.69 -9.33
#